data_AF-A0A415IMA6-F1
#
_entry.id   AF-A0A415IMA6-F1
#
_cell.length_a   1.000
_cell.length_b   1.000
_cell.length_c   1.000
_cell.angle_alpha   90.00
_cell.angle_beta   90.00
_cell.angle_gamma   90.00
#
_symmetry.space_group_name_H-M   'P 1'
#
loop_
_entity.id
_entity.type
_entity.pdbx_description
1 polymer ?
#
loop_
_entity_poly.entity_id
_entity_poly.type
_entity_poly.pdbx_seq_one_letter_code
_entity_poly.pdbx_strand_id
1 'polypeptide(L)'
;MAGDFSFSDCGAIEKVELLDDGTYRLTMEKRTDTDWTTLEENDVLCSIVNSLLIGGTDYYTSWFRPVSKNRNDNTLTVVLYPDSEVPGGKNYPPVEGYNVTRKGNAKVPDAGEAPNERAQSWLISSREGRIMFLQNVFKPILEDYNYALTLGRFPNVKMIEKLPIGSTDVGVMSKIGVFEKIYEADWNGTIIPKKVDRGEWSLETAQGDEPYRFVDYETLLENQKVITTLEQHTAYHYGCKWGCLIDKTTEEPKWNSAGWVLLEGDKNYYLEFTSTAGWQFFKNGVNTDIAAVVSYGNRDITNVLMATIGVEVEWLRDTGNIPADNSWKPVYVDGQKHVIRLTSVDMGSEWGLSVRTVKFICRVFIPVGEDIETVENYVGFRI
;
A
#
# COMPACT_ATOMS: atom_id res chain seq x y z
N MET A 1 16.35 -10.12 -34.22
CA MET A 1 17.77 -9.91 -34.55
C MET A 1 18.42 -9.15 -33.39
N ALA A 2 18.48 -9.78 -32.22
CA ALA A 2 18.82 -9.11 -30.94
C ALA A 2 19.62 -10.03 -30.00
N GLY A 3 20.34 -11.01 -30.55
CA GLY A 3 21.04 -12.07 -29.80
C GLY A 3 22.57 -12.06 -29.94
N ASP A 4 23.12 -11.22 -30.81
CA ASP A 4 24.55 -11.29 -31.20
C ASP A 4 25.45 -10.30 -30.44
N PHE A 5 24.91 -9.62 -29.41
CA PHE A 5 25.64 -8.65 -28.59
C PHE A 5 25.91 -9.19 -27.18
N SER A 6 27.19 -9.23 -26.79
CA SER A 6 27.58 -9.43 -25.39
C SER A 6 27.04 -8.27 -24.53
N PHE A 7 26.56 -8.58 -23.31
CA PHE A 7 25.66 -7.75 -22.50
C PHE A 7 26.16 -6.36 -22.03
N SER A 8 27.36 -5.96 -22.45
CA SER A 8 27.82 -4.57 -22.48
C SER A 8 28.96 -4.48 -23.50
N ASP A 9 28.93 -3.51 -24.42
CA ASP A 9 30.06 -3.30 -25.34
C ASP A 9 31.33 -3.02 -24.52
N CYS A 10 32.34 -3.88 -24.69
CA CYS A 10 33.56 -3.87 -23.92
C CYS A 10 34.74 -4.37 -24.76
N GLY A 11 35.95 -4.11 -24.29
CA GLY A 11 37.19 -4.59 -24.88
C GLY A 11 38.37 -4.34 -23.96
N ALA A 12 39.51 -4.97 -24.21
CA ALA A 12 40.75 -4.70 -23.50
C ALA A 12 41.65 -3.80 -24.36
N ILE A 13 42.35 -2.87 -23.72
CA ILE A 13 43.33 -2.01 -24.38
C ILE A 13 44.64 -2.80 -24.51
N GLU A 14 45.06 -3.12 -25.73
CA GLU A 14 46.36 -3.74 -26.00
C GLU A 14 47.49 -2.71 -25.95
N LYS A 15 47.29 -1.53 -26.55
CA LYS A 15 48.30 -0.48 -26.69
C LYS A 15 47.71 0.93 -26.54
N VAL A 16 48.47 1.84 -25.95
CA VAL A 16 48.14 3.27 -25.82
C VAL A 16 49.22 4.14 -26.48
N GLU A 17 48.84 4.98 -27.44
CA GLU A 17 49.72 5.99 -28.03
C GLU A 17 49.15 7.40 -27.76
N LEU A 18 49.93 8.29 -27.15
CA LEU A 18 49.56 9.71 -27.05
C LEU A 18 49.73 10.37 -28.42
N LEU A 19 48.69 11.05 -28.91
CA LEU A 19 48.72 11.78 -30.19
C LEU A 19 48.85 13.29 -30.00
N ASP A 20 48.11 13.84 -29.03
CA ASP A 20 48.07 15.26 -28.65
C ASP A 20 47.58 15.37 -27.20
N ASP A 21 47.54 16.57 -26.62
CA ASP A 21 47.06 16.76 -25.24
C ASP A 21 45.64 16.20 -25.05
N GLY A 22 45.48 15.35 -24.03
CA GLY A 22 44.25 14.60 -23.76
C GLY A 22 43.77 13.63 -24.86
N THR A 23 44.52 13.44 -25.95
CA THR A 23 44.09 12.67 -27.15
C THR A 23 45.00 11.46 -27.40
N TYR A 24 44.39 10.28 -27.47
CA TYR A 24 45.10 8.99 -27.53
C TYR A 24 44.60 8.13 -28.69
N ARG A 25 45.49 7.31 -29.26
CA ARG A 25 45.11 6.12 -30.03
C ARG A 25 45.15 4.91 -29.11
N LEU A 26 44.05 4.16 -29.08
CA LEU A 26 43.96 2.87 -28.42
C LEU A 26 43.97 1.77 -29.49
N THR A 27 44.88 0.81 -29.37
CA THR A 27 44.73 -0.48 -30.06
C THR A 27 43.95 -1.40 -29.15
N MET A 28 42.85 -1.97 -29.66
CA MET A 28 42.01 -2.88 -28.88
C MET A 28 42.47 -4.32 -29.13
N GLU A 29 42.57 -5.12 -28.06
CA GLU A 29 42.91 -6.54 -28.13
C GLU A 29 41.89 -7.29 -29.01
N LYS A 30 42.39 -8.21 -29.84
CA LYS A 30 41.59 -9.12 -30.66
C LYS A 30 41.58 -10.52 -30.05
N ARG A 31 40.40 -11.12 -29.86
CA ARG A 31 40.28 -12.52 -29.41
C ARG A 31 40.52 -13.53 -30.54
N THR A 32 40.25 -13.13 -31.78
CA THR A 32 40.52 -13.90 -33.01
C THR A 32 40.90 -12.94 -34.14
N ASP A 33 41.47 -13.45 -35.24
CA ASP A 33 41.87 -12.61 -36.39
C ASP A 33 40.68 -11.84 -37.02
N THR A 34 39.47 -12.38 -36.87
CA THR A 34 38.20 -11.81 -37.33
C THR A 34 37.52 -10.91 -36.30
N ASP A 35 38.09 -10.77 -35.10
CA ASP A 35 37.54 -9.97 -34.01
C ASP A 35 37.85 -8.48 -34.22
N TRP A 36 36.89 -7.64 -33.83
CA TRP A 36 37.03 -6.19 -33.76
C TRP A 36 36.22 -5.65 -32.59
N THR A 37 36.61 -4.47 -32.11
CA THR A 37 35.88 -3.81 -31.02
C THR A 37 34.45 -3.45 -31.46
N THR A 38 33.46 -3.71 -30.59
CA THR A 38 32.06 -3.27 -30.77
C THR A 38 31.81 -1.86 -30.21
N LEU A 39 32.85 -1.23 -29.65
CA LEU A 39 32.87 0.17 -29.26
C LEU A 39 32.84 1.06 -30.52
N GLU A 40 32.12 2.17 -30.46
CA GLU A 40 31.85 3.06 -31.59
C GLU A 40 32.12 4.53 -31.26
N GLU A 41 32.11 5.36 -32.31
CA GLU A 41 32.22 6.81 -32.19
C GLU A 41 31.15 7.39 -31.26
N ASN A 42 31.57 8.38 -30.46
CA ASN A 42 30.80 9.03 -29.41
C ASN A 42 30.43 8.16 -28.20
N ASP A 43 30.80 6.89 -28.11
CA ASP A 43 30.53 6.11 -26.90
C ASP A 43 31.16 6.75 -25.66
N VAL A 44 30.44 6.75 -24.53
CA VAL A 44 30.96 7.18 -23.23
C VAL A 44 31.69 5.98 -22.64
N LEU A 45 33.02 5.99 -22.67
CA LEU A 45 33.84 4.87 -22.24
C LEU A 45 34.43 5.11 -20.85
N CYS A 46 34.49 4.03 -20.07
CA CYS A 46 35.11 4.00 -18.75
C CYS A 46 36.04 2.80 -18.65
N SER A 47 37.29 3.07 -18.27
CA SER A 47 38.27 2.07 -17.84
C SER A 47 38.60 2.28 -16.36
N ILE A 48 38.70 1.18 -15.60
CA ILE A 48 39.08 1.21 -14.18
C ILE A 48 40.49 0.65 -14.06
N VAL A 49 41.44 1.52 -13.75
CA VAL A 49 42.85 1.17 -13.53
C VAL A 49 43.03 0.79 -12.06
N ASN A 50 43.70 -0.33 -11.82
CA ASN A 50 43.89 -0.90 -10.49
C ASN A 50 45.27 -1.59 -10.40
N SER A 51 46.31 -0.83 -10.04
CA SER A 51 47.68 -1.32 -9.93
C SER A 51 47.97 -2.07 -8.61
N LEU A 52 46.98 -2.22 -7.72
CA LEU A 52 47.15 -2.92 -6.42
C LEU A 52 47.64 -4.36 -6.59
N LEU A 53 47.22 -5.05 -7.66
CA LEU A 53 47.63 -6.44 -7.95
C LEU A 53 49.11 -6.59 -8.33
N ILE A 54 49.78 -5.50 -8.75
CA ILE A 54 51.20 -5.46 -9.09
C ILE A 54 52.04 -4.67 -8.08
N GLY A 55 51.48 -4.41 -6.88
CA GLY A 55 52.16 -3.66 -5.81
C GLY A 55 52.19 -2.14 -5.99
N GLY A 56 51.43 -1.59 -6.94
CA GLY A 56 51.19 -0.16 -7.07
C GLY A 56 50.15 0.36 -6.07
N THR A 57 49.90 1.66 -6.09
CA THR A 57 48.93 2.33 -5.20
C THR A 57 47.74 2.95 -5.95
N ASP A 58 47.65 2.73 -7.26
CA ASP A 58 46.74 3.46 -8.13
C ASP A 58 45.42 2.72 -8.29
N TYR A 59 44.35 3.38 -7.85
CA TYR A 59 42.98 2.98 -8.13
C TYR A 59 42.23 4.20 -8.67
N TYR A 60 42.11 4.31 -9.98
CA TYR A 60 41.49 5.46 -10.65
C TYR A 60 40.67 5.06 -11.88
N THR A 61 39.80 5.96 -12.33
CA THR A 61 39.01 5.78 -13.53
C THR A 61 39.49 6.69 -14.65
N SER A 62 39.66 6.13 -15.83
CA SER A 62 39.87 6.88 -17.07
C SER A 62 38.56 6.93 -17.85
N TRP A 63 38.12 8.14 -18.19
CA TRP A 63 36.90 8.40 -18.95
C TRP A 63 37.24 9.09 -20.27
N PHE A 64 36.74 8.55 -21.38
CA PHE A 64 37.05 9.06 -22.71
C PHE A 64 35.92 8.80 -23.71
N ARG A 65 35.97 9.53 -24.83
CA ARG A 65 35.04 9.41 -25.95
C ARG A 65 35.81 9.12 -27.24
N PRO A 66 35.48 8.05 -27.99
CA PRO A 66 36.02 7.86 -29.33
C PRO A 66 35.53 8.96 -30.27
N VAL A 67 36.49 9.60 -30.95
CA VAL A 67 36.26 10.60 -32.00
C VAL A 67 36.45 10.05 -33.40
N SER A 68 37.15 8.91 -33.54
CA SER A 68 37.16 8.11 -34.78
C SER A 68 37.45 6.63 -34.51
N LYS A 69 36.93 5.75 -35.38
CA LYS A 69 37.19 4.31 -35.36
C LYS A 69 37.85 3.83 -36.65
N ASN A 70 38.95 3.09 -36.55
CA ASN A 70 39.55 2.36 -37.66
C ASN A 70 39.39 0.85 -37.44
N ARG A 71 38.46 0.27 -38.20
CA ARG A 71 38.06 -1.14 -38.12
C ARG A 71 39.13 -2.12 -38.62
N ASN A 72 39.97 -1.71 -39.58
CA ASN A 72 40.99 -2.59 -40.15
C ASN A 72 42.10 -2.87 -39.13
N ASP A 73 42.59 -1.80 -38.52
CA ASP A 73 43.66 -1.84 -37.53
C ASP A 73 43.15 -2.11 -36.10
N ASN A 74 41.82 -2.21 -35.92
CA ASN A 74 41.14 -2.33 -34.63
C ASN A 74 41.53 -1.23 -33.62
N THR A 75 41.65 0.01 -34.10
CA THR A 75 42.04 1.16 -33.30
C THR A 75 40.92 2.17 -33.12
N LEU A 76 40.94 2.85 -31.98
CA LEU A 76 40.06 3.99 -31.66
C LEU A 76 40.94 5.22 -31.40
N THR A 77 40.60 6.35 -32.00
CA THR A 77 41.12 7.65 -31.55
C THR A 77 40.16 8.18 -30.49
N VAL A 78 40.65 8.46 -29.28
CA VAL A 78 39.82 8.87 -28.14
C VAL A 78 40.32 10.19 -27.55
N VAL A 79 39.40 10.96 -26.99
CA VAL A 79 39.69 12.19 -26.23
C VAL A 79 39.20 12.01 -24.79
N LEU A 80 40.01 12.40 -23.81
CA LEU A 80 39.64 12.41 -22.39
C LEU A 80 38.51 13.42 -22.13
N TYR A 81 37.58 13.08 -21.24
CA TYR A 81 36.67 14.07 -20.66
C TYR A 81 37.44 15.02 -19.72
N PRO A 82 37.05 16.30 -19.58
CA PRO A 82 37.66 17.21 -18.62
C PRO A 82 37.33 16.78 -17.17
N ASP A 83 38.21 17.15 -16.23
CA ASP A 83 38.07 16.83 -14.80
C ASP A 83 36.71 17.21 -14.19
N SER A 84 36.09 18.30 -14.69
CA SER A 84 34.78 18.77 -14.26
C SER A 84 33.60 17.90 -14.70
N GLU A 85 33.78 17.01 -15.68
CA GLU A 85 32.71 16.18 -16.26
C GLU A 85 32.79 14.71 -15.84
N VAL A 86 33.77 14.34 -15.00
CA VAL A 86 33.96 12.95 -14.54
C VAL A 86 33.61 12.75 -13.05
N PRO A 87 33.06 11.58 -12.67
CA PRO A 87 32.89 11.22 -11.26
C PRO A 87 34.23 11.32 -10.51
N GLY A 88 34.21 11.98 -9.34
CA GLY A 88 35.40 12.20 -8.51
C GLY A 88 36.21 13.45 -8.84
N GLY A 89 35.88 14.20 -9.90
CA GLY A 89 36.47 15.52 -10.18
C GLY A 89 37.92 15.50 -10.66
N LYS A 90 38.42 14.34 -11.12
CA LYS A 90 39.72 14.20 -11.76
C LYS A 90 39.74 12.99 -12.70
N ASN A 91 40.13 13.22 -13.94
CA ASN A 91 40.31 12.19 -14.96
C ASN A 91 41.78 11.78 -15.09
N TYR A 92 42.02 10.63 -15.70
CA TYR A 92 43.34 10.03 -15.86
C TYR A 92 43.50 9.44 -17.26
N PRO A 93 44.72 9.36 -17.81
CA PRO A 93 44.99 8.69 -19.08
C PRO A 93 44.54 7.21 -19.09
N PRO A 94 44.18 6.67 -20.27
CA PRO A 94 43.99 5.24 -20.46
C PRO A 94 45.32 4.48 -20.29
N VAL A 95 45.25 3.21 -19.91
CA VAL A 95 46.43 2.36 -19.63
C VAL A 95 46.28 1.01 -20.33
N GLU A 96 47.40 0.49 -20.83
CA GLU A 96 47.51 -0.82 -21.48
C GLU A 96 47.15 -1.97 -20.52
N GLY A 97 46.57 -3.04 -21.06
CA GLY A 97 46.11 -4.22 -20.31
C GLY A 97 44.78 -4.04 -19.56
N TYR A 98 44.17 -2.86 -19.57
CA TYR A 98 42.92 -2.60 -18.85
C TYR A 98 41.67 -2.72 -19.72
N ASN A 99 40.59 -3.19 -19.09
CA ASN A 99 39.27 -3.30 -19.70
C ASN A 99 38.58 -1.93 -19.82
N VAL A 100 37.94 -1.72 -20.96
CA VAL A 100 37.02 -0.63 -21.27
C VAL A 100 35.60 -1.16 -21.28
N THR A 101 34.67 -0.36 -20.76
CA THR A 101 33.23 -0.63 -20.84
C THR A 101 32.47 0.60 -21.33
N ARG A 102 31.52 0.41 -22.25
CA ARG A 102 30.56 1.45 -22.64
C ARG A 102 29.56 1.72 -21.50
N LYS A 103 29.41 2.99 -21.13
CA LYS A 103 28.42 3.49 -20.16
C LYS A 103 27.26 4.21 -20.82
N GLY A 104 27.43 4.64 -22.07
CA GLY A 104 26.44 5.38 -22.84
C GLY A 104 27.02 5.84 -24.17
N ASN A 105 26.46 6.89 -24.76
CA ASN A 105 26.94 7.50 -26.00
C ASN A 105 26.58 8.99 -25.99
N ALA A 106 27.56 9.86 -26.23
CA ALA A 106 27.48 11.30 -26.09
C ALA A 106 26.72 12.02 -27.21
N LYS A 107 26.30 11.32 -28.28
CA LYS A 107 25.40 11.92 -29.27
C LYS A 107 24.01 12.09 -28.65
N VAL A 108 23.66 13.31 -28.26
CA VAL A 108 22.28 13.70 -27.97
C VAL A 108 21.48 13.71 -29.28
N PRO A 109 20.31 13.04 -29.38
CA PRO A 109 19.45 13.14 -30.56
C PRO A 109 18.88 14.54 -30.74
N ASP A 110 18.75 14.98 -31.99
CA ASP A 110 18.05 16.24 -32.30
C ASP A 110 16.53 16.12 -32.09
N ALA A 111 15.85 17.27 -32.01
CA ALA A 111 14.40 17.31 -31.75
C ALA A 111 13.60 16.60 -32.87
N GLY A 112 13.01 15.45 -32.54
CA GLY A 112 12.26 14.61 -33.47
C GLY A 112 13.06 13.44 -34.07
N GLU A 113 14.35 13.31 -33.77
CA GLU A 113 15.11 12.08 -34.08
C GLU A 113 14.68 10.90 -33.20
N ALA A 114 14.98 9.68 -33.67
CA ALA A 114 14.83 8.48 -32.86
C ALA A 114 15.78 8.50 -31.63
N PRO A 115 15.38 7.91 -30.48
CA PRO A 115 16.24 7.82 -29.32
C PRO A 115 17.59 7.14 -29.62
N ASN A 116 18.69 7.66 -29.06
CA ASN A 116 19.99 7.03 -29.18
C ASN A 116 20.04 5.75 -28.33
N GLU A 117 19.84 4.59 -28.96
CA GLU A 117 19.88 3.28 -28.29
C GLU A 117 21.26 2.98 -27.66
N ARG A 118 22.36 3.53 -28.20
CA ARG A 118 23.71 3.41 -27.58
C ARG A 118 23.90 4.31 -26.36
N ALA A 119 22.97 5.23 -26.06
CA ALA A 119 22.95 5.97 -24.80
C ALA A 119 22.32 5.18 -23.62
N GLN A 120 22.14 3.85 -23.78
CA GLN A 120 21.60 2.95 -22.76
C GLN A 120 22.67 1.96 -22.27
N SER A 121 22.67 1.61 -20.98
CA SER A 121 23.66 0.71 -20.39
C SER A 121 23.09 -0.10 -19.22
N TRP A 122 23.46 -1.38 -19.15
CA TRP A 122 23.28 -2.21 -17.96
C TRP A 122 24.54 -2.17 -17.10
N LEU A 123 24.38 -1.96 -15.79
CA LEU A 123 25.48 -2.04 -14.83
C LEU A 123 25.11 -2.98 -13.69
N ILE A 124 26.04 -3.87 -13.35
CA ILE A 124 25.93 -4.83 -12.25
C ILE A 124 27.07 -4.50 -11.28
N SER A 125 26.74 -4.15 -10.04
CA SER A 125 27.73 -3.74 -9.05
C SER A 125 27.48 -4.38 -7.69
N SER A 126 28.25 -5.42 -7.36
CA SER A 126 28.26 -6.04 -6.03
C SER A 126 28.75 -5.06 -4.95
N ARG A 127 29.62 -4.11 -5.31
CA ARG A 127 30.10 -3.04 -4.42
C ARG A 127 28.98 -2.10 -4.00
N GLU A 128 28.10 -1.74 -4.93
CA GLU A 128 26.96 -0.85 -4.67
C GLU A 128 25.70 -1.62 -4.23
N GLY A 129 25.72 -2.95 -4.30
CA GLY A 129 24.62 -3.84 -3.94
C GLY A 129 23.41 -3.75 -4.89
N ARG A 130 23.65 -3.50 -6.19
CA ARG A 130 22.57 -3.22 -7.15
C ARG A 130 22.88 -3.62 -8.60
N ILE A 131 21.81 -3.87 -9.35
CA ILE A 131 21.78 -3.90 -10.82
C ILE A 131 20.99 -2.68 -11.27
N MET A 132 21.44 -2.00 -12.31
CA MET A 132 20.73 -0.85 -12.88
C MET A 132 20.72 -0.88 -14.41
N PHE A 133 19.61 -0.44 -14.98
CA PHE A 133 19.49 -0.07 -16.38
C PHE A 133 19.42 1.46 -16.47
N LEU A 134 20.36 2.01 -17.22
CA LEU A 134 20.49 3.44 -17.45
C LEU A 134 20.04 3.77 -18.89
N GLN A 135 19.39 4.91 -19.04
CA GLN A 135 18.98 5.48 -20.32
C GLN A 135 19.52 6.90 -20.46
N ASN A 136 19.67 7.39 -21.70
CA ASN A 136 20.06 8.77 -22.01
C ASN A 136 21.41 9.18 -21.37
N VAL A 137 22.35 8.24 -21.23
CA VAL A 137 23.68 8.49 -20.67
C VAL A 137 24.55 9.14 -21.73
N PHE A 138 24.52 10.48 -21.76
CA PHE A 138 25.27 11.31 -22.71
C PHE A 138 26.64 11.79 -22.16
N LYS A 139 26.90 11.63 -20.87
CA LYS A 139 28.12 12.09 -20.18
C LYS A 139 28.49 11.17 -19.00
N PRO A 140 29.73 11.23 -18.47
CA PRO A 140 30.17 10.34 -17.38
C PRO A 140 29.42 10.52 -16.05
N ILE A 141 29.08 11.75 -15.67
CA ILE A 141 28.30 12.03 -14.46
C ILE A 141 26.81 11.79 -14.73
N LEU A 142 26.24 10.81 -14.02
CA LEU A 142 24.83 10.45 -14.10
C LEU A 142 23.94 11.47 -13.38
N GLU A 143 22.74 11.65 -13.91
CA GLU A 143 21.67 12.51 -13.41
C GLU A 143 20.43 11.65 -13.07
N ASP A 144 19.54 12.14 -12.20
CA ASP A 144 18.37 11.38 -11.70
C ASP A 144 17.54 10.72 -12.81
N TYR A 145 17.38 11.38 -13.97
CA TYR A 145 16.62 10.84 -15.09
C TYR A 145 17.33 9.72 -15.85
N ASN A 146 18.61 9.46 -15.62
CA ASN A 146 19.31 8.34 -16.26
C ASN A 146 18.87 6.99 -15.69
N TYR A 147 18.53 6.92 -14.40
CA TYR A 147 18.09 5.70 -13.74
C TYR A 147 16.69 5.30 -14.22
N ALA A 148 16.61 4.27 -15.07
CA ALA A 148 15.35 3.81 -15.64
C ALA A 148 14.74 2.63 -14.86
N LEU A 149 15.59 1.70 -14.43
CA LEU A 149 15.26 0.56 -13.57
C LEU A 149 16.46 0.27 -12.66
N THR A 150 16.22 -0.01 -11.38
CA THR A 150 17.23 -0.54 -10.44
C THR A 150 16.67 -1.68 -9.60
N LEU A 151 17.46 -2.73 -9.41
CA LEU A 151 17.19 -3.89 -8.55
C LEU A 151 18.27 -3.95 -7.46
N GLY A 152 17.87 -4.14 -6.20
CA GLY A 152 18.77 -4.12 -5.05
C GLY A 152 18.75 -2.75 -4.35
N ARG A 153 19.90 -2.27 -3.88
CA ARG A 153 19.98 -0.99 -3.15
C ARG A 153 19.63 0.20 -4.04
N PHE A 154 18.78 1.09 -3.53
CA PHE A 154 18.29 2.25 -4.28
C PHE A 154 19.37 3.29 -4.59
N PRO A 155 19.32 3.98 -5.76
CA PRO A 155 20.19 5.09 -6.09
C PRO A 155 19.83 6.35 -5.29
N ASN A 156 20.84 7.20 -5.04
CA ASN A 156 20.67 8.50 -4.38
C ASN A 156 20.06 9.50 -5.37
N VAL A 157 18.78 9.33 -5.67
CA VAL A 157 17.98 10.22 -6.53
C VAL A 157 16.87 10.88 -5.72
N LYS A 158 16.48 12.10 -6.08
CA LYS A 158 15.53 12.94 -5.32
C LYS A 158 14.14 12.33 -5.11
N MET A 159 13.79 11.31 -5.90
CA MET A 159 12.56 10.54 -5.73
C MET A 159 12.61 9.64 -4.49
N ILE A 160 13.75 8.97 -4.25
CA ILE A 160 13.92 8.02 -3.13
C ILE A 160 14.03 8.78 -1.80
N GLU A 161 14.66 9.96 -1.80
CA GLU A 161 14.79 10.84 -0.62
C GLU A 161 13.45 11.26 0.03
N LYS A 162 12.33 11.10 -0.70
CA LYS A 162 10.97 11.42 -0.23
C LYS A 162 10.17 10.22 0.27
N LEU A 163 10.70 9.01 0.14
CA LEU A 163 10.05 7.77 0.54
C LEU A 163 10.55 7.34 1.94
N PRO A 164 9.76 6.57 2.72
CA PRO A 164 10.18 6.02 4.00
C PRO A 164 11.11 4.81 3.80
N ILE A 165 12.24 5.02 3.13
CA ILE A 165 13.19 3.98 2.69
C ILE A 165 14.60 4.38 3.15
N GLY A 166 15.29 3.46 3.83
CA GLY A 166 16.66 3.63 4.31
C GLY A 166 17.73 3.39 3.22
N SER A 167 18.94 3.91 3.45
CA SER A 167 20.08 3.75 2.53
C SER A 167 20.61 2.31 2.41
N THR A 168 20.21 1.43 3.32
CA THR A 168 20.53 -0.01 3.32
C THR A 168 19.50 -0.85 2.58
N ASP A 169 18.30 -0.31 2.36
CA ASP A 169 17.14 -1.07 1.92
C ASP A 169 17.27 -1.47 0.44
N VAL A 170 16.62 -2.57 0.11
CA VAL A 170 16.68 -3.18 -1.22
C VAL A 170 15.27 -3.34 -1.79
N GLY A 171 15.14 -3.18 -3.09
CA GLY A 171 13.87 -3.39 -3.78
C GLY A 171 13.98 -3.19 -5.28
N VAL A 172 12.86 -2.80 -5.87
CA VAL A 172 12.74 -2.50 -7.30
C VAL A 172 12.28 -1.05 -7.45
N MET A 173 13.06 -0.24 -8.15
CA MET A 173 12.64 1.08 -8.62
C MET A 173 12.61 1.05 -10.14
N SER A 174 11.49 1.44 -10.74
CA SER A 174 11.34 1.59 -12.20
C SER A 174 10.53 2.84 -12.48
N LYS A 175 10.82 3.53 -13.59
CA LYS A 175 9.98 4.65 -14.05
C LYS A 175 8.57 4.22 -14.43
N ILE A 176 8.44 3.01 -15.01
CA ILE A 176 7.18 2.42 -15.46
C ILE A 176 7.24 0.91 -15.14
N GLY A 177 6.17 0.38 -14.57
CA GLY A 177 6.01 -1.05 -14.34
C GLY A 177 4.64 -1.53 -14.83
N VAL A 178 4.61 -2.69 -15.48
CA VAL A 178 3.38 -3.39 -15.85
C VAL A 178 3.47 -4.76 -15.19
N PHE A 179 2.52 -5.06 -14.31
CA PHE A 179 2.48 -6.29 -13.53
C PHE A 179 1.13 -6.95 -13.73
N GLU A 180 1.12 -8.26 -13.96
CA GLU A 180 -0.13 -9.04 -14.00
C GLU A 180 -0.75 -9.12 -12.59
N LYS A 181 0.09 -9.41 -11.59
CA LYS A 181 -0.25 -9.47 -10.17
C LYS A 181 0.92 -8.97 -9.31
N ILE A 182 0.59 -8.42 -8.15
CA ILE A 182 1.53 -8.11 -7.07
C ILE A 182 0.98 -8.84 -5.84
N TYR A 183 1.84 -9.61 -5.17
CA TYR A 183 1.50 -10.28 -3.91
C TYR A 183 2.30 -9.62 -2.80
N GLU A 184 1.60 -9.12 -1.79
CA GLU A 184 2.20 -8.58 -0.58
C GLU A 184 2.13 -9.64 0.51
N ALA A 185 3.22 -9.88 1.22
CA ALA A 185 3.29 -10.82 2.33
C ALA A 185 4.15 -10.24 3.46
N ASP A 186 3.81 -10.59 4.70
CA ASP A 186 4.62 -10.25 5.85
C ASP A 186 5.86 -11.17 5.97
N TRP A 187 6.73 -10.87 6.94
CA TRP A 187 7.93 -11.67 7.21
C TRP A 187 7.60 -13.12 7.62
N ASN A 188 6.39 -13.39 8.11
CA ASN A 188 5.94 -14.72 8.51
C ASN A 188 5.36 -15.52 7.32
N GLY A 189 5.34 -14.94 6.12
CA GLY A 189 4.75 -15.55 4.92
C GLY A 189 3.22 -15.44 4.82
N THR A 190 2.60 -14.64 5.69
CA THR A 190 1.16 -14.35 5.64
C THR A 190 0.91 -13.35 4.51
N ILE A 191 0.21 -13.77 3.46
CA ILE A 191 -0.21 -12.86 2.39
C ILE A 191 -1.17 -11.81 2.96
N ILE A 192 -1.02 -10.57 2.54
CA ILE A 192 -1.93 -9.47 2.87
C ILE A 192 -3.03 -9.44 1.80
N PRO A 193 -4.33 -9.61 2.15
CA PRO A 193 -5.40 -9.57 1.16
C PRO A 193 -5.48 -8.24 0.43
N LYS A 194 -5.53 -8.30 -0.90
CA LYS A 194 -5.92 -7.13 -1.69
C LYS A 194 -7.40 -6.87 -1.47
N LYS A 195 -7.73 -5.69 -0.94
CA LYS A 195 -9.12 -5.21 -0.85
C LYS A 195 -9.55 -4.67 -2.21
N VAL A 196 -10.67 -5.15 -2.73
CA VAL A 196 -11.23 -4.73 -4.02
C VAL A 196 -12.62 -4.16 -3.80
N ASP A 197 -12.81 -2.90 -4.18
CA ASP A 197 -14.10 -2.21 -4.07
C ASP A 197 -15.05 -2.68 -5.17
N ARG A 198 -16.27 -3.07 -4.78
CA ARG A 198 -17.34 -3.56 -5.65
C ARG A 198 -18.53 -2.60 -5.71
N GLY A 199 -18.44 -1.41 -5.11
CA GLY A 199 -19.50 -0.41 -5.07
C GLY A 199 -20.59 -0.72 -4.03
N GLU A 200 -21.81 -0.23 -4.25
CA GLU A 200 -22.94 -0.51 -3.36
C GLU A 200 -23.34 -1.99 -3.43
N TRP A 201 -23.72 -2.56 -2.29
CA TRP A 201 -24.18 -3.94 -2.20
C TRP A 201 -25.52 -4.11 -2.91
N SER A 202 -25.66 -5.23 -3.62
CA SER A 202 -26.94 -5.65 -4.18
C SER A 202 -27.12 -7.17 -4.12
N LEU A 203 -28.36 -7.60 -3.91
CA LEU A 203 -28.73 -9.01 -3.96
C LEU A 203 -28.50 -9.61 -5.36
N GLU A 204 -28.70 -8.81 -6.42
CA GLU A 204 -28.42 -9.19 -7.81
C GLU A 204 -26.94 -9.54 -8.01
N THR A 205 -26.02 -8.69 -7.54
CA THR A 205 -24.58 -9.01 -7.60
C THR A 205 -24.27 -10.25 -6.74
N ALA A 206 -24.85 -10.36 -5.54
CA ALA A 206 -24.61 -11.50 -4.65
C ALA A 206 -25.10 -12.86 -5.21
N GLN A 207 -26.12 -12.86 -6.09
CA GLN A 207 -26.71 -14.06 -6.69
C GLN A 207 -26.33 -14.28 -8.16
N GLY A 208 -25.68 -13.30 -8.81
CA GLY A 208 -25.29 -13.35 -10.22
C GLY A 208 -23.99 -14.11 -10.50
N ASP A 209 -23.48 -13.99 -11.72
CA ASP A 209 -22.29 -14.71 -12.19
C ASP A 209 -20.97 -14.22 -11.56
N GLU A 210 -20.94 -12.98 -11.05
CA GLU A 210 -19.78 -12.36 -10.38
C GLU A 210 -20.06 -11.98 -8.91
N PRO A 211 -20.33 -12.96 -8.03
CA PRO A 211 -20.70 -12.70 -6.63
C PRO A 211 -19.56 -12.10 -5.80
N TYR A 212 -19.90 -11.53 -4.64
CA TYR A 212 -18.92 -11.03 -3.68
C TYR A 212 -18.00 -12.15 -3.20
N ARG A 213 -16.70 -11.88 -3.11
CA ARG A 213 -15.67 -12.87 -2.85
C ARG A 213 -14.87 -12.56 -1.60
N PHE A 214 -14.47 -13.62 -0.92
CA PHE A 214 -13.43 -13.61 0.10
C PHE A 214 -12.56 -14.81 -0.21
N VAL A 215 -11.59 -14.59 -1.11
CA VAL A 215 -10.88 -15.68 -1.75
C VAL A 215 -9.65 -16.06 -0.93
N ASP A 216 -9.52 -17.36 -0.69
CA ASP A 216 -8.27 -18.04 -0.36
C ASP A 216 -8.15 -19.25 -1.32
N TYR A 217 -7.16 -19.24 -2.22
CA TYR A 217 -7.00 -20.26 -3.27
C TYR A 217 -5.96 -21.32 -2.89
N GLU A 218 -6.37 -22.38 -2.20
CA GLU A 218 -5.50 -23.54 -2.10
C GLU A 218 -5.28 -24.21 -3.47
N THR A 219 -4.08 -24.09 -4.05
CA THR A 219 -3.68 -24.94 -5.18
C THR A 219 -3.07 -26.23 -4.65
N LEU A 220 -3.60 -27.38 -5.09
CA LEU A 220 -3.08 -28.71 -4.78
C LEU A 220 -2.12 -29.13 -5.90
N LEU A 221 -0.82 -28.89 -5.71
CA LEU A 221 0.22 -29.49 -6.54
C LEU A 221 0.44 -30.95 -6.11
N GLU A 222 0.85 -31.82 -7.04
CA GLU A 222 0.83 -33.29 -6.87
C GLU A 222 1.52 -33.81 -5.58
N ASN A 223 2.48 -33.05 -5.03
CA ASN A 223 3.28 -33.49 -3.88
C ASN A 223 3.15 -32.63 -2.61
N GLN A 224 2.46 -31.47 -2.63
CA GLN A 224 2.04 -30.69 -1.45
C GLN A 224 1.22 -29.45 -1.85
N LYS A 225 0.37 -28.96 -0.94
CA LYS A 225 -0.55 -27.81 -1.10
C LYS A 225 0.13 -26.49 -0.67
N VAL A 226 -0.57 -25.35 -0.74
CA VAL A 226 -0.16 -23.98 -0.28
C VAL A 226 0.70 -23.26 -1.37
N ILE A 227 0.59 -21.96 -1.74
CA ILE A 227 -0.20 -20.80 -1.26
C ILE A 227 -1.31 -20.43 -2.29
N THR A 228 -1.60 -19.13 -2.53
CA THR A 228 -2.98 -18.58 -2.62
C THR A 228 -3.09 -17.22 -3.36
N THR A 229 -4.31 -16.84 -3.84
CA THR A 229 -4.71 -15.43 -4.13
C THR A 229 -5.68 -14.93 -3.05
N LEU A 230 -5.25 -13.98 -2.22
CA LEU A 230 -6.11 -13.33 -1.22
C LEU A 230 -6.76 -12.07 -1.79
N GLU A 231 -8.03 -12.18 -2.18
CA GLU A 231 -8.85 -11.04 -2.59
C GLU A 231 -10.08 -10.93 -1.69
N GLN A 232 -10.18 -9.82 -0.95
CA GLN A 232 -11.37 -9.49 -0.18
C GLN A 232 -12.16 -8.45 -0.96
N HIS A 233 -13.32 -8.83 -1.48
CA HIS A 233 -14.28 -7.86 -1.99
C HIS A 233 -14.79 -7.02 -0.81
N THR A 234 -14.92 -5.72 -1.06
CA THR A 234 -15.54 -4.75 -0.16
C THR A 234 -16.70 -4.09 -0.87
N ALA A 235 -17.78 -3.80 -0.15
CA ALA A 235 -18.98 -3.17 -0.67
C ALA A 235 -19.50 -2.13 0.30
N TYR A 236 -20.09 -1.05 -0.21
CA TYR A 236 -20.84 -0.09 0.59
C TYR A 236 -22.26 -0.60 0.78
N HIS A 237 -22.82 -0.43 1.98
CA HIS A 237 -24.24 -0.69 2.22
C HIS A 237 -24.75 0.25 3.31
N TYR A 238 -25.77 1.04 2.98
CA TYR A 238 -26.31 2.10 3.84
C TYR A 238 -25.26 3.10 4.35
N GLY A 239 -24.24 3.40 3.52
CA GLY A 239 -23.18 4.35 3.84
C GLY A 239 -22.03 3.81 4.71
N CYS A 240 -22.11 2.55 5.13
CA CYS A 240 -21.00 1.84 5.79
C CYS A 240 -20.29 0.93 4.78
N LYS A 241 -18.96 0.77 4.90
CA LYS A 241 -18.15 -0.10 4.06
C LYS A 241 -17.90 -1.43 4.74
N TRP A 242 -18.28 -2.51 4.07
CA TRP A 242 -18.21 -3.88 4.56
C TRP A 242 -17.17 -4.68 3.76
N GLY A 243 -16.42 -5.54 4.45
CA GLY A 243 -15.55 -6.53 3.84
C GLY A 243 -16.23 -7.89 3.86
N CYS A 244 -16.20 -8.58 2.72
CA CYS A 244 -16.67 -9.96 2.63
C CYS A 244 -15.80 -10.88 3.51
N LEU A 245 -16.41 -11.82 4.22
CA LEU A 245 -15.75 -12.83 5.06
C LEU A 245 -15.96 -14.28 4.56
N ILE A 246 -16.97 -14.51 3.71
CA ILE A 246 -17.35 -15.84 3.21
C ILE A 246 -17.47 -15.78 1.69
N ASP A 247 -16.73 -16.64 0.98
CA ASP A 247 -16.77 -16.63 -0.49
C ASP A 247 -18.18 -16.88 -1.03
N LYS A 248 -18.63 -16.02 -1.95
CA LYS A 248 -19.98 -16.03 -2.53
C LYS A 248 -21.10 -15.89 -1.49
N THR A 249 -20.89 -15.13 -0.42
CA THR A 249 -21.97 -14.82 0.52
C THR A 249 -23.15 -14.17 -0.19
N THR A 250 -24.35 -14.72 0.05
CA THR A 250 -25.64 -14.14 -0.35
C THR A 250 -26.30 -13.36 0.79
N GLU A 251 -25.65 -13.26 1.95
CA GLU A 251 -26.12 -12.44 3.05
C GLU A 251 -26.04 -10.95 2.71
N GLU A 252 -26.99 -10.18 3.23
CA GLU A 252 -26.95 -8.72 3.27
C GLU A 252 -25.91 -8.27 4.32
N PRO A 253 -25.00 -7.31 4.01
CA PRO A 253 -24.11 -6.71 5.00
C PRO A 253 -24.92 -6.01 6.08
N LYS A 254 -24.79 -6.44 7.33
CA LYS A 254 -25.54 -5.86 8.45
C LYS A 254 -24.87 -6.18 9.77
N TRP A 255 -25.35 -5.51 10.82
CA TRP A 255 -25.04 -5.86 12.18
C TRP A 255 -25.24 -7.36 12.42
N ASN A 256 -24.19 -8.03 12.91
CA ASN A 256 -24.14 -9.47 13.16
C ASN A 256 -24.39 -10.39 11.94
N SER A 257 -23.94 -9.99 10.74
CA SER A 257 -23.82 -10.91 9.59
C SER A 257 -22.58 -11.81 9.74
N ALA A 258 -22.71 -13.09 9.38
CA ALA A 258 -21.58 -14.01 9.33
C ALA A 258 -20.73 -13.80 8.06
N GLY A 259 -21.36 -13.37 6.97
CA GLY A 259 -20.70 -13.13 5.68
C GLY A 259 -19.95 -11.80 5.55
N TRP A 260 -20.08 -10.86 6.50
CA TRP A 260 -19.59 -9.48 6.34
C TRP A 260 -19.03 -8.87 7.63
N VAL A 261 -17.89 -8.17 7.54
CA VAL A 261 -17.30 -7.37 8.62
C VAL A 261 -17.37 -5.87 8.29
N LEU A 262 -17.68 -5.02 9.27
CA LEU A 262 -17.59 -3.57 9.11
C LEU A 262 -16.11 -3.14 9.03
N LEU A 263 -15.71 -2.50 7.93
CA LEU A 263 -14.34 -2.01 7.72
C LEU A 263 -14.21 -0.52 8.00
N GLU A 264 -15.14 0.29 7.47
CA GLU A 264 -15.16 1.75 7.61
C GLU A 264 -16.62 2.19 7.83
N GLY A 265 -16.89 2.91 8.92
CA GLY A 265 -18.23 3.35 9.29
C GLY A 265 -18.35 3.65 10.78
N ASP A 266 -19.54 4.06 11.20
CA ASP A 266 -19.85 4.18 12.63
C ASP A 266 -20.18 2.80 13.22
N LYS A 267 -19.46 2.44 14.27
CA LYS A 267 -19.53 1.13 14.94
C LYS A 267 -20.19 1.19 16.32
N ASN A 268 -20.73 2.35 16.71
CA ASN A 268 -21.31 2.54 18.04
C ASN A 268 -22.79 2.14 18.07
N TYR A 269 -23.25 1.72 19.25
CA TYR A 269 -24.66 1.57 19.56
C TYR A 269 -25.23 2.87 20.13
N TYR A 270 -26.41 3.25 19.67
CA TYR A 270 -27.17 4.40 20.14
C TYR A 270 -28.50 3.92 20.71
N LEU A 271 -28.89 4.41 21.88
CA LEU A 271 -30.19 4.16 22.50
C LEU A 271 -30.98 5.46 22.54
N GLU A 272 -32.08 5.53 21.81
CA GLU A 272 -33.02 6.63 21.84
C GLU A 272 -34.38 6.17 22.37
N PHE A 273 -35.27 7.12 22.67
CA PHE A 273 -36.64 6.83 23.10
C PHE A 273 -37.65 7.45 22.15
N THR A 274 -38.77 6.76 21.99
CA THR A 274 -39.98 7.29 21.37
C THR A 274 -41.16 7.18 22.34
N SER A 275 -42.16 8.04 22.18
CA SER A 275 -43.30 8.16 23.10
C SER A 275 -44.61 8.25 22.32
N THR A 276 -45.61 7.45 22.70
CA THR A 276 -46.95 7.48 22.06
C THR A 276 -47.78 8.72 22.41
N ALA A 277 -47.40 9.47 23.46
CA ALA A 277 -48.04 10.73 23.86
C ALA A 277 -47.16 11.99 23.68
N GLY A 278 -45.98 11.86 23.07
CA GLY A 278 -45.00 12.94 22.98
C GLY A 278 -44.24 13.19 24.29
N TRP A 279 -43.61 14.35 24.44
CA TRP A 279 -42.69 14.65 25.56
C TRP A 279 -43.19 15.69 26.57
N GLN A 280 -44.44 16.13 26.46
CA GLN A 280 -45.03 17.13 27.35
C GLN A 280 -46.08 16.49 28.25
N PHE A 281 -45.77 16.43 29.55
CA PHE A 281 -46.62 15.76 30.54
C PHE A 281 -46.99 16.70 31.68
N PHE A 282 -48.24 16.59 32.14
CA PHE A 282 -48.77 17.33 33.28
C PHE A 282 -48.88 16.43 34.52
N LYS A 283 -48.91 17.05 35.70
CA LYS A 283 -49.17 16.32 36.96
C LYS A 283 -50.49 15.55 36.86
N ASN A 284 -50.46 14.28 37.23
CA ASN A 284 -51.59 13.34 37.12
C ASN A 284 -52.10 13.08 35.68
N GLY A 285 -51.36 13.51 34.65
CA GLY A 285 -51.70 13.34 33.24
C GLY A 285 -50.78 12.38 32.48
N VAL A 286 -49.87 11.68 33.16
CA VAL A 286 -48.96 10.72 32.49
C VAL A 286 -49.73 9.44 32.15
N ASN A 287 -49.79 9.13 30.86
CA ASN A 287 -50.23 7.87 30.28
C ASN A 287 -49.60 7.74 28.89
N THR A 288 -48.49 7.01 28.77
CA THR A 288 -47.75 6.83 27.51
C THR A 288 -47.07 5.47 27.48
N ASP A 289 -46.85 4.94 26.28
CA ASP A 289 -45.81 3.96 26.06
C ASP A 289 -44.51 4.70 25.78
N ILE A 290 -43.40 4.21 26.35
CA ILE A 290 -42.04 4.58 25.95
C ILE A 290 -41.41 3.36 25.31
N ALA A 291 -41.02 3.46 24.04
CA ALA A 291 -40.27 2.45 23.34
C ALA A 291 -38.81 2.89 23.21
N ALA A 292 -37.88 2.03 23.63
CA ALA A 292 -36.46 2.22 23.45
C ALA A 292 -36.04 1.70 22.08
N VAL A 293 -35.40 2.57 21.28
CA VAL A 293 -34.94 2.30 19.92
C VAL A 293 -33.42 2.17 19.96
N VAL A 294 -32.89 1.01 19.56
CA VAL A 294 -31.45 0.76 19.45
C VAL A 294 -31.02 0.86 18.00
N SER A 295 -30.08 1.78 17.72
CA SER A 295 -29.44 1.89 16.42
C SER A 295 -27.98 1.46 16.47
N TYR A 296 -27.46 0.92 15.37
CA TYR A 296 -26.04 0.64 15.16
C TYR A 296 -25.55 1.46 13.97
N GLY A 297 -24.69 2.44 14.22
CA GLY A 297 -24.50 3.56 13.31
C GLY A 297 -25.86 4.21 12.95
N ASN A 298 -26.11 4.43 11.66
CA ASN A 298 -27.33 5.09 11.16
C ASN A 298 -28.56 4.16 10.98
N ARG A 299 -28.53 2.91 11.47
CA ARG A 299 -29.59 1.92 11.25
C ARG A 299 -30.26 1.49 12.56
N ASP A 300 -31.57 1.64 12.64
CA ASP A 300 -32.40 0.98 13.67
C ASP A 300 -32.26 -0.55 13.55
N ILE A 301 -31.75 -1.18 14.61
CA ILE A 301 -31.59 -2.63 14.74
C ILE A 301 -32.53 -3.23 15.78
N THR A 302 -33.42 -2.46 16.40
CA THR A 302 -34.23 -2.83 17.58
C THR A 302 -34.89 -4.21 17.40
N ASN A 303 -35.60 -4.43 16.29
CA ASN A 303 -36.30 -5.69 16.04
C ASN A 303 -35.34 -6.91 15.89
N VAL A 304 -34.16 -6.71 15.28
CA VAL A 304 -33.16 -7.77 15.10
C VAL A 304 -32.47 -8.07 16.43
N LEU A 305 -32.14 -7.02 17.19
CA LEU A 305 -31.52 -7.10 18.49
C LEU A 305 -32.42 -7.81 19.51
N MET A 306 -33.70 -7.42 19.58
CA MET A 306 -34.67 -8.05 20.50
C MET A 306 -35.02 -9.51 20.14
N ALA A 307 -34.71 -9.94 18.92
CA ALA A 307 -34.80 -11.35 18.50
C ALA A 307 -33.51 -12.15 18.73
N THR A 308 -32.42 -11.50 19.15
CA THR A 308 -31.10 -12.13 19.35
C THR A 308 -31.02 -12.79 20.74
N ILE A 309 -30.58 -14.05 20.78
CA ILE A 309 -30.44 -14.81 22.03
C ILE A 309 -29.37 -14.15 22.91
N GLY A 310 -29.67 -13.99 24.20
CA GLY A 310 -28.77 -13.38 25.19
C GLY A 310 -28.89 -11.86 25.30
N VAL A 311 -29.70 -11.20 24.47
CA VAL A 311 -30.03 -9.78 24.68
C VAL A 311 -30.95 -9.62 25.88
N GLU A 312 -30.56 -8.74 26.80
CA GLU A 312 -31.37 -8.37 27.95
C GLU A 312 -31.67 -6.87 27.95
N VAL A 313 -32.84 -6.50 28.46
CA VAL A 313 -33.26 -5.09 28.65
C VAL A 313 -33.65 -4.92 30.10
N GLU A 314 -32.98 -3.99 30.78
CA GLU A 314 -33.29 -3.57 32.14
C GLU A 314 -33.89 -2.16 32.10
N TRP A 315 -35.00 -1.97 32.82
CA TRP A 315 -35.54 -0.65 33.12
C TRP A 315 -35.44 -0.37 34.61
N LEU A 316 -34.86 0.78 34.94
CA LEU A 316 -34.75 1.31 36.29
C LEU A 316 -35.50 2.64 36.38
N ARG A 317 -35.93 3.00 37.59
CA ARG A 317 -36.47 4.33 37.89
C ARG A 317 -35.56 5.05 38.88
N ASP A 318 -35.37 6.34 38.70
CA ASP A 318 -34.69 7.25 39.64
C ASP A 318 -35.65 8.41 39.98
N THR A 319 -36.21 8.35 41.19
CA THR A 319 -36.98 9.43 41.83
C THR A 319 -36.18 10.13 42.94
N GLY A 320 -34.98 9.64 43.24
CA GLY A 320 -34.24 9.95 44.46
C GLY A 320 -34.70 9.17 45.71
N ASN A 321 -35.74 8.35 45.63
CA ASN A 321 -36.27 7.55 46.75
C ASN A 321 -35.91 6.05 46.54
N ILE A 322 -34.71 5.67 46.97
CA ILE A 322 -34.12 4.33 46.75
C ILE A 322 -35.08 3.17 47.14
N PRO A 323 -35.74 3.15 48.32
CA PRO A 323 -36.72 2.11 48.64
C PRO A 323 -37.90 2.04 47.67
N ALA A 324 -38.43 3.18 47.22
CA ALA A 324 -39.54 3.21 46.27
C ALA A 324 -39.12 2.77 44.87
N ASP A 325 -37.90 3.13 44.46
CA ASP A 325 -37.32 2.83 43.15
C ASP A 325 -36.95 1.36 43.00
N ASN A 326 -36.30 0.75 44.01
CA ASN A 326 -36.04 -0.69 44.05
C ASN A 326 -37.35 -1.54 44.01
N SER A 327 -38.44 -0.97 44.53
CA SER A 327 -39.77 -1.60 44.56
C SER A 327 -40.55 -1.42 43.26
N TRP A 328 -40.15 -0.49 42.39
CA TRP A 328 -40.79 -0.29 41.08
C TRP A 328 -40.48 -1.47 40.15
N LYS A 329 -41.42 -1.76 39.24
CA LYS A 329 -41.29 -2.80 38.22
C LYS A 329 -41.90 -2.28 36.92
N PRO A 330 -41.22 -2.38 35.78
CA PRO A 330 -41.75 -1.95 34.49
C PRO A 330 -42.97 -2.79 34.09
N VAL A 331 -43.98 -2.14 33.50
CA VAL A 331 -45.11 -2.81 32.86
C VAL A 331 -44.83 -2.87 31.36
N TYR A 332 -44.44 -4.04 30.85
CA TYR A 332 -44.12 -4.23 29.44
C TYR A 332 -45.37 -4.26 28.55
N VAL A 333 -45.30 -3.58 27.41
CA VAL A 333 -46.38 -3.57 26.40
C VAL A 333 -46.25 -4.83 25.54
N ASP A 334 -47.32 -5.61 25.43
CA ASP A 334 -47.38 -6.84 24.62
C ASP A 334 -46.22 -7.83 24.84
N GLY A 335 -45.64 -7.83 26.05
CA GLY A 335 -44.47 -8.64 26.42
C GLY A 335 -43.13 -8.15 25.87
N GLN A 336 -43.09 -7.01 25.16
CA GLN A 336 -41.88 -6.45 24.57
C GLN A 336 -41.03 -5.74 25.63
N LYS A 337 -39.88 -6.33 26.01
CA LYS A 337 -39.01 -5.77 27.07
C LYS A 337 -38.48 -4.35 26.79
N HIS A 338 -38.41 -3.95 25.52
CA HIS A 338 -37.96 -2.62 25.11
C HIS A 338 -39.08 -1.55 25.13
N VAL A 339 -40.32 -1.92 25.44
CA VAL A 339 -41.46 -0.99 25.48
C VAL A 339 -42.15 -1.07 26.84
N ILE A 340 -42.21 0.05 27.56
CA ILE A 340 -42.88 0.15 28.86
C ILE A 340 -44.06 1.12 28.84
N ARG A 341 -45.17 0.73 29.48
CA ARG A 341 -46.28 1.62 29.78
C ARG A 341 -45.95 2.42 31.04
N LEU A 342 -45.93 3.74 30.93
CA LEU A 342 -45.79 4.67 32.05
C LEU A 342 -47.11 5.38 32.33
N THR A 343 -47.50 5.38 33.60
CA THR A 343 -48.68 6.06 34.13
C THR A 343 -48.29 7.07 35.20
N SER A 344 -49.25 7.84 35.72
CA SER A 344 -49.01 8.75 36.83
C SER A 344 -48.63 8.06 38.15
N VAL A 345 -48.90 6.75 38.30
CA VAL A 345 -48.45 5.95 39.46
C VAL A 345 -46.94 5.70 39.41
N ASP A 346 -46.40 5.49 38.21
CA ASP A 346 -44.99 5.18 37.99
C ASP A 346 -44.06 6.34 38.37
N MET A 347 -44.56 7.57 38.38
CA MET A 347 -43.83 8.76 38.82
C MET A 347 -43.58 8.81 40.34
N GLY A 348 -44.32 8.01 41.12
CA GLY A 348 -44.28 8.02 42.59
C GLY A 348 -45.14 9.12 43.22
N SER A 349 -45.58 8.89 44.45
CA SER A 349 -46.50 9.76 45.20
C SER A 349 -45.94 11.15 45.52
N GLU A 350 -44.63 11.32 45.47
CA GLU A 350 -43.92 12.57 45.75
C GLU A 350 -43.73 13.48 44.52
N TRP A 351 -44.08 13.01 43.31
CA TRP A 351 -43.88 13.75 42.08
C TRP A 351 -44.79 14.98 41.96
N GLY A 352 -44.19 16.12 41.61
CA GLY A 352 -44.84 17.42 41.65
C GLY A 352 -45.21 17.89 43.07
N LEU A 353 -44.60 17.31 44.12
CA LEU A 353 -44.65 17.79 45.50
C LEU A 353 -43.22 18.10 45.99
N SER A 354 -42.51 17.09 46.47
CA SER A 354 -41.08 17.14 46.87
C SER A 354 -40.15 16.80 45.69
N VAL A 355 -40.55 15.88 44.81
CA VAL A 355 -39.77 15.45 43.64
C VAL A 355 -40.24 16.19 42.38
N ARG A 356 -39.34 16.88 41.68
CA ARG A 356 -39.65 17.62 40.44
C ARG A 356 -39.22 16.95 39.14
N THR A 357 -38.36 15.94 39.24
CA THR A 357 -37.84 15.18 38.10
C THR A 357 -37.84 13.71 38.45
N VAL A 358 -38.37 12.87 37.55
CA VAL A 358 -38.25 11.41 37.61
C VAL A 358 -37.55 10.96 36.35
N LYS A 359 -36.60 10.03 36.46
CA LYS A 359 -35.98 9.40 35.29
C LYS A 359 -36.38 7.94 35.19
N PHE A 360 -36.51 7.46 33.96
CA PHE A 360 -36.54 6.04 33.63
C PHE A 360 -35.30 5.76 32.80
N ILE A 361 -34.43 4.90 33.32
CA ILE A 361 -33.16 4.53 32.72
C ILE A 361 -33.40 3.18 32.03
N CYS A 362 -33.05 3.09 30.75
CA CYS A 362 -33.06 1.84 30.00
C CYS A 362 -31.62 1.43 29.73
N ARG A 363 -31.34 0.15 29.98
CA ARG A 363 -30.07 -0.51 29.64
C ARG A 363 -30.37 -1.67 28.72
N VAL A 364 -29.66 -1.74 27.60
CA VAL A 364 -29.69 -2.88 26.71
C VAL A 364 -28.32 -3.55 26.75
N PHE A 365 -28.30 -4.80 27.17
CA PHE A 365 -27.13 -5.66 27.23
C PHE A 365 -27.09 -6.48 25.94
N ILE A 366 -26.00 -6.31 25.19
CA ILE A 366 -25.83 -6.82 23.83
C ILE A 366 -24.65 -7.80 23.83
N PRO A 367 -24.87 -9.10 23.56
CA PRO A 367 -23.77 -10.05 23.42
C PRO A 367 -23.02 -9.79 22.10
N VAL A 368 -21.72 -9.54 22.20
CA VAL A 368 -20.83 -9.28 21.06
C VAL A 368 -19.65 -10.26 21.15
N GLY A 369 -19.84 -11.46 20.61
CA GLY A 369 -18.88 -12.57 20.77
C GLY A 369 -18.91 -13.12 22.18
N GLU A 370 -17.78 -13.09 22.89
CA GLU A 370 -17.67 -13.48 24.30
C GLU A 370 -17.94 -12.31 25.27
N ASP A 371 -17.93 -11.07 24.76
CA ASP A 371 -18.13 -9.84 25.55
C ASP A 371 -19.61 -9.40 25.56
N ILE A 372 -19.95 -8.54 26.53
CA ILE A 372 -21.27 -7.88 26.60
C ILE A 372 -21.06 -6.37 26.50
N GLU A 373 -21.53 -5.77 25.41
CA GLU A 373 -21.67 -4.31 25.31
C GLU A 373 -22.95 -3.87 26.01
N THR A 374 -22.90 -2.74 26.72
CA THR A 374 -24.07 -2.15 27.40
C THR A 374 -24.30 -0.76 26.87
N VAL A 375 -25.47 -0.51 26.27
CA VAL A 375 -25.91 0.84 25.93
C VAL A 375 -26.96 1.30 26.94
N GLU A 376 -26.73 2.46 27.56
CA GLU A 376 -27.62 3.08 28.55
C GLU A 376 -28.06 4.47 28.06
N ASN A 377 -29.33 4.79 28.25
CA ASN A 377 -29.84 6.16 28.17
C ASN A 377 -31.02 6.30 29.14
N TYR A 378 -31.48 7.53 29.40
CA TYR A 378 -32.62 7.79 30.26
C TYR A 378 -33.61 8.80 29.66
N VAL A 379 -34.89 8.61 29.96
CA VAL A 379 -35.94 9.60 29.72
C VAL A 379 -36.28 10.30 31.04
N GLY A 380 -36.30 11.64 31.03
CA GLY A 380 -36.61 12.46 32.20
C GLY A 380 -37.97 13.14 32.11
N PHE A 381 -38.85 12.88 33.09
CA PHE A 381 -40.13 13.55 33.27
C PHE A 381 -39.97 14.67 34.29
N ARG A 382 -40.13 15.94 33.87
CA ARG A 382 -39.93 17.14 34.70
C ARG A 382 -41.18 18.02 34.74
N ILE A 383 -41.41 18.68 35.88
CA ILE A 383 -42.49 19.66 36.12
C ILE A 383 -42.03 20.96 36.80
#